data_AF-A0A8I1Y7F8-F1
#
_entry.id   AF-A0A8I1Y7F8-F1
#
_cell.length_a   1.000
_cell.length_b   1.000
_cell.length_c   1.000
_cell.angle_alpha   90.00
_cell.angle_beta   90.00
_cell.angle_gamma   90.00
#
_symmetry.space_group_name_H-M   'P 1'
#
loop_
_entity.id
_entity.type
_entity.pdbx_description
1 polymer ?
#
loop_
_entity_poly.entity_id
_entity_poly.type
_entity_poly.pdbx_seq_one_letter_code
_entity_poly.pdbx_strand_id
1 'polypeptide(L)'
;MAGDDRVLAGGAKYIDFQTDPSRYRHWKLDVAGDVATLTMDVDENAGLFEGYQLKLNSYDLGVDIELADAVQRLRFEHPEVKVVVMRSGKNRVFCAGANIRMLAGSTHAHKVNFCKFTNETRNGLEDSSENSGQSFITVVNGTAAGGGYELALATDHIMMADDGAAAVALPEVPLLAVLPGTGGLTRVVDKRKVRRDHADFFCTIEEGIKGKRAVSWRLVDEIAPNSKLEGKLAERVKEFAARSKRNGTGKGIALAPLTRTIDDSAIRYGFVSVDIDRAARIATISIKAPETAAPAGIDGMIAQGAAFWPLQVARELDDAILHLRINELEIAMLVFKSHGDRANVVSYDAFLEANKAHWLVNEVRHYWKRVLKRIDVTSRTLVTLVEPGSCFVGTLAELVFAADRSYMLIGQKQGDNRPPPAIELTAMNFGPYPMSHGLTRLQSRFQADPSDIERAQGAIGRALDAEEAEELGLVTFALDDIDWDDEVRVFFEERTSFSPDGLTGMEANLRFVGPETMESKIFSRLTAWQNWIFQRPNAVGEDGALRRYGTGQKAQFDMTRV
;
A
#
# COMPACT_ATOMS: atom_id res chain seq x y z
N MET A 1 28.96 -9.68 -3.40
CA MET A 1 28.69 -9.54 -4.85
C MET A 1 27.59 -10.50 -5.24
N ALA A 2 26.37 -10.00 -5.38
CA ALA A 2 25.32 -10.61 -6.20
C ALA A 2 24.99 -9.54 -7.27
N GLY A 3 25.99 -9.30 -8.12
CA GLY A 3 25.82 -8.58 -9.38
C GLY A 3 25.57 -9.62 -10.48
N ASP A 4 24.94 -9.16 -11.55
CA ASP A 4 24.53 -9.86 -12.78
C ASP A 4 23.06 -10.35 -12.78
N ASP A 5 22.21 -9.39 -13.15
CA ASP A 5 20.98 -9.47 -13.94
C ASP A 5 19.95 -10.55 -13.59
N ARG A 6 19.09 -10.25 -12.59
CA ARG A 6 17.76 -10.84 -12.59
C ARG A 6 16.99 -10.32 -13.80
N VAL A 7 16.80 -11.19 -14.79
CA VAL A 7 16.03 -10.89 -15.99
C VAL A 7 14.54 -10.99 -15.66
N LEU A 8 13.79 -9.92 -15.97
CA LEU A 8 12.33 -9.96 -15.91
C LEU A 8 11.81 -10.91 -16.98
N ALA A 9 10.80 -11.70 -16.63
CA ALA A 9 10.23 -12.67 -17.55
C ALA A 9 9.61 -11.96 -18.78
N GLY A 10 9.71 -12.61 -19.94
CA GLY A 10 9.09 -12.12 -21.18
C GLY A 10 9.77 -10.88 -21.77
N GLY A 11 11.01 -10.57 -21.38
CA GLY A 11 11.77 -9.43 -21.91
C GLY A 11 11.28 -8.06 -21.45
N ALA A 12 10.53 -8.01 -20.34
CA ALA A 12 10.08 -6.75 -19.76
C ALA A 12 11.27 -5.89 -19.29
N LYS A 13 11.18 -4.58 -19.47
CA LYS A 13 12.24 -3.64 -19.08
C LYS A 13 12.13 -3.18 -17.62
N TYR A 14 10.92 -3.19 -17.08
CA TYR A 14 10.60 -2.74 -15.72
C TYR A 14 9.41 -3.54 -15.18
N ILE A 15 9.20 -3.51 -13.87
CA ILE A 15 8.02 -4.10 -13.24
C ILE A 15 6.84 -3.18 -13.49
N ASP A 16 5.80 -3.72 -14.13
CA ASP A 16 4.56 -3.03 -14.44
C ASP A 16 3.44 -3.51 -13.50
N PHE A 17 2.83 -2.57 -12.77
CA PHE A 17 1.73 -2.84 -11.85
C PHE A 17 0.37 -2.83 -12.54
N GLN A 18 0.28 -2.36 -13.79
CA GLN A 18 -0.96 -2.34 -14.55
C GLN A 18 -1.27 -3.72 -15.12
N THR A 19 -2.35 -4.29 -14.60
CA THR A 19 -2.96 -5.53 -15.08
C THR A 19 -4.48 -5.39 -15.04
N ASP A 20 -5.17 -6.43 -15.47
CA ASP A 20 -6.63 -6.55 -15.43
C ASP A 20 -7.03 -8.04 -15.46
N PRO A 21 -8.28 -8.40 -15.10
CA PRO A 21 -8.70 -9.79 -15.00
C PRO A 21 -8.49 -10.65 -16.26
N SER A 22 -8.47 -10.05 -17.46
CA SER A 22 -8.23 -10.80 -18.70
C SER A 22 -6.77 -11.28 -18.86
N ARG A 23 -5.85 -10.68 -18.10
CA ARG A 23 -4.41 -10.96 -18.13
C ARG A 23 -3.93 -11.76 -16.93
N TYR A 24 -4.81 -12.04 -15.96
CA TYR A 24 -4.42 -12.78 -14.76
C TYR A 24 -3.93 -14.18 -15.09
N ARG A 25 -2.82 -14.57 -14.47
CA ARG A 25 -2.24 -15.91 -14.54
C ARG A 25 -2.34 -16.66 -13.22
N HIS A 26 -2.64 -15.96 -12.13
CA HIS A 26 -2.54 -16.49 -10.78
C HIS A 26 -3.85 -16.46 -9.99
N TRP A 27 -4.80 -15.64 -10.42
CA TRP A 27 -6.10 -15.49 -9.77
C TRP A 27 -7.25 -15.69 -10.75
N LYS A 28 -8.32 -16.31 -10.27
CA LYS A 28 -9.62 -16.36 -10.94
C LYS A 28 -10.63 -15.63 -10.08
N LEU A 29 -11.32 -14.66 -10.67
CA LEU A 29 -12.38 -13.89 -10.02
C LEU A 29 -13.72 -14.32 -10.61
N ASP A 30 -14.62 -14.80 -9.75
CA ASP A 30 -16.01 -15.10 -10.07
C ASP A 30 -16.93 -14.27 -9.18
N VAL A 31 -17.98 -13.68 -9.76
CA VAL A 31 -18.94 -12.83 -9.03
C VAL A 31 -20.35 -13.37 -9.21
N ALA A 32 -20.99 -13.70 -8.10
CA ALA A 32 -22.33 -14.28 -8.05
C ALA A 32 -23.19 -13.51 -7.03
N GLY A 33 -23.89 -12.48 -7.51
CA GLY A 33 -24.72 -11.63 -6.66
C GLY A 33 -23.87 -10.84 -5.67
N ASP A 34 -24.18 -10.91 -4.38
CA ASP A 34 -23.44 -10.20 -3.33
C ASP A 34 -22.17 -10.91 -2.83
N VAL A 35 -21.75 -11.97 -3.54
CA VAL A 35 -20.58 -12.77 -3.20
C VAL A 35 -19.62 -12.80 -4.38
N ALA A 36 -18.35 -12.53 -4.12
CA ALA A 36 -17.26 -12.83 -5.04
C ALA A 36 -16.42 -13.98 -4.52
N THR A 37 -15.90 -14.82 -5.42
CA THR A 37 -14.90 -15.83 -5.11
C THR A 37 -13.59 -15.48 -5.80
N LEU A 38 -12.55 -15.25 -5.01
CA LEU A 38 -11.16 -15.15 -5.46
C LEU A 38 -10.48 -16.51 -5.26
N THR A 39 -10.19 -17.17 -6.37
CA THR A 39 -9.49 -18.47 -6.37
C THR A 39 -8.02 -18.26 -6.71
N MET A 40 -7.14 -18.55 -5.75
CA MET A 40 -5.69 -18.57 -5.95
C MET A 40 -5.30 -19.83 -6.72
N ASP A 41 -4.87 -19.66 -7.96
CA ASP A 41 -4.45 -20.75 -8.85
C ASP A 41 -3.18 -20.33 -9.61
N VAL A 42 -2.09 -20.22 -8.85
CA VAL A 42 -0.81 -19.71 -9.37
C VAL A 42 -0.30 -20.59 -10.51
N ASP A 43 -0.08 -19.99 -11.69
CA ASP A 43 0.70 -20.62 -12.74
C ASP A 43 2.18 -20.75 -12.32
N GLU A 44 2.65 -21.99 -12.21
CA GLU A 44 4.00 -22.31 -11.72
C GLU A 44 5.10 -21.77 -12.64
N ASN A 45 4.80 -21.51 -13.92
CA ASN A 45 5.76 -21.06 -14.93
C ASN A 45 5.64 -19.55 -15.21
N ALA A 46 4.90 -18.83 -14.38
CA ALA A 46 4.59 -17.41 -14.54
C ALA A 46 5.30 -16.54 -13.51
N GLY A 47 6.55 -16.85 -13.16
CA GLY A 47 7.34 -15.99 -12.28
C GLY A 47 7.58 -14.60 -12.91
N LEU A 48 7.57 -13.55 -12.08
CA LEU A 48 7.87 -12.19 -12.51
C LEU A 48 9.31 -12.06 -13.06
N PHE A 49 10.23 -12.85 -12.51
CA PHE A 49 11.59 -12.98 -13.01
C PHE A 49 11.88 -14.42 -13.42
N GLU A 50 12.88 -14.57 -14.27
CA GLU A 50 13.40 -15.87 -14.65
C GLU A 50 14.12 -16.56 -13.47
N GLY A 51 14.30 -17.89 -13.56
CA GLY A 51 15.12 -18.67 -12.63
C GLY A 51 14.41 -19.37 -11.48
N TYR A 52 13.07 -19.29 -11.37
CA TYR A 52 12.30 -20.07 -10.41
C TYR A 52 10.91 -20.45 -10.94
N GLN A 53 10.29 -21.44 -10.29
CA GLN A 53 8.89 -21.82 -10.51
C GLN A 53 8.08 -21.56 -9.24
N LEU A 54 6.84 -21.13 -9.42
CA LEU A 54 5.88 -20.80 -8.36
C LEU A 54 5.01 -22.01 -7.96
N LYS A 55 5.66 -23.11 -7.58
CA LYS A 55 4.97 -24.37 -7.22
C LYS A 55 4.09 -24.22 -5.99
N LEU A 56 3.06 -25.07 -5.88
CA LEU A 56 2.24 -25.22 -4.68
C LEU A 56 1.57 -23.90 -4.21
N ASN A 57 1.11 -23.06 -5.13
CA ASN A 57 0.60 -21.72 -4.80
C ASN A 57 1.59 -20.89 -3.97
N SER A 58 2.91 -21.07 -4.17
CA SER A 58 3.88 -20.08 -3.69
C SER A 58 3.79 -18.82 -4.55
N TYR A 59 4.13 -17.66 -3.99
CA TYR A 59 3.92 -16.38 -4.68
C TYR A 59 5.18 -15.53 -4.76
N ASP A 60 5.24 -14.70 -5.80
CA ASP A 60 6.15 -13.56 -5.90
C ASP A 60 5.36 -12.25 -6.02
N LEU A 61 6.03 -11.17 -6.40
CA LEU A 61 5.39 -9.87 -6.54
C LEU A 61 4.30 -9.85 -7.64
N GLY A 62 4.47 -10.60 -8.74
CA GLY A 62 3.48 -10.62 -9.84
C GLY A 62 2.13 -11.16 -9.39
N VAL A 63 2.14 -12.21 -8.57
CA VAL A 63 0.94 -12.78 -7.96
C VAL A 63 0.22 -11.76 -7.06
N ASP A 64 0.97 -10.92 -6.34
CA ASP A 64 0.37 -9.91 -5.45
C ASP A 64 -0.10 -8.66 -6.21
N ILE A 65 0.53 -8.32 -7.34
CA ILE A 65 0.06 -7.28 -8.27
C ILE A 65 -1.35 -7.63 -8.77
N GLU A 66 -1.55 -8.88 -9.20
CA GLU A 66 -2.89 -9.37 -9.59
C GLU A 66 -3.89 -9.34 -8.43
N LEU A 67 -3.47 -9.73 -7.21
CA LEU A 67 -4.35 -9.66 -6.03
C LEU A 67 -4.75 -8.22 -5.72
N ALA A 68 -3.82 -7.28 -5.76
CA ALA A 68 -4.08 -5.87 -5.52
C ALA A 68 -5.05 -5.29 -6.56
N ASP A 69 -4.88 -5.62 -7.84
CA ASP A 69 -5.83 -5.25 -8.89
C ASP A 69 -7.20 -5.88 -8.66
N ALA A 70 -7.27 -7.18 -8.36
CA ALA A 70 -8.54 -7.89 -8.14
C ALA A 70 -9.37 -7.28 -7.01
N VAL A 71 -8.71 -6.87 -5.92
CA VAL A 71 -9.36 -6.16 -4.81
C VAL A 71 -9.87 -4.78 -5.28
N GLN A 72 -9.13 -4.06 -6.13
CA GLN A 72 -9.60 -2.80 -6.70
C GLN A 72 -10.79 -3.01 -7.66
N ARG A 73 -10.80 -4.09 -8.47
CA ARG A 73 -11.97 -4.47 -9.29
C ARG A 73 -13.19 -4.68 -8.41
N LEU A 74 -13.05 -5.43 -7.32
CA LEU A 74 -14.15 -5.68 -6.38
C LEU A 74 -14.68 -4.41 -5.70
N ARG A 75 -13.81 -3.44 -5.42
CA ARG A 75 -14.22 -2.16 -4.81
C ARG A 75 -15.04 -1.30 -5.75
N PHE A 76 -14.61 -1.16 -7.01
CA PHE A 76 -15.13 -0.16 -7.94
C PHE A 76 -16.07 -0.73 -9.02
N GLU A 77 -15.83 -1.95 -9.49
CA GLU A 77 -16.60 -2.59 -10.56
C GLU A 77 -17.79 -3.39 -10.02
N HIS A 78 -17.77 -3.74 -8.73
CA HIS A 78 -18.76 -4.60 -8.08
C HIS A 78 -19.38 -3.96 -6.82
N PRO A 79 -20.24 -2.93 -6.95
CA PRO A 79 -20.96 -2.31 -5.83
C PRO A 79 -21.83 -3.30 -5.05
N GLU A 80 -22.30 -4.36 -5.70
CA GLU A 80 -23.16 -5.39 -5.13
C GLU A 80 -22.42 -6.35 -4.19
N VAL A 81 -21.10 -6.55 -4.38
CA VAL A 81 -20.34 -7.57 -3.65
C VAL A 81 -20.07 -7.13 -2.22
N LYS A 82 -20.58 -7.91 -1.26
CA LYS A 82 -20.45 -7.71 0.19
C LYS A 82 -19.46 -8.66 0.83
N VAL A 83 -19.33 -9.88 0.29
CA VAL A 83 -18.44 -10.91 0.83
C VAL A 83 -17.53 -11.43 -0.27
N VAL A 84 -16.24 -11.50 0.03
CA VAL A 84 -15.21 -12.04 -0.85
C VAL A 84 -14.68 -13.32 -0.22
N VAL A 85 -14.88 -14.44 -0.89
CA VAL A 85 -14.35 -15.74 -0.46
C VAL A 85 -13.00 -15.97 -1.12
N MET A 86 -11.94 -16.12 -0.32
CA MET A 86 -10.62 -16.53 -0.78
C MET A 86 -10.46 -18.05 -0.63
N ARG A 87 -10.13 -18.73 -1.72
CA ARG A 87 -9.90 -20.19 -1.73
C ARG A 87 -8.77 -20.56 -2.68
N SER A 88 -8.29 -21.80 -2.60
CA SER A 88 -7.30 -22.32 -3.54
C SER A 88 -7.93 -23.09 -4.68
N GLY A 89 -7.38 -22.91 -5.87
CA GLY A 89 -7.67 -23.73 -7.07
C GLY A 89 -6.82 -25.00 -7.13
N LYS A 90 -5.88 -25.20 -6.19
CA LYS A 90 -4.98 -26.35 -6.14
C LYS A 90 -5.39 -27.33 -5.04
N ASN A 91 -5.21 -28.62 -5.32
CA ASN A 91 -5.51 -29.69 -4.36
C ASN A 91 -4.47 -29.71 -3.23
N ARG A 92 -4.94 -29.87 -1.98
CA ARG A 92 -4.13 -30.11 -0.77
C ARG A 92 -3.21 -28.96 -0.32
N VAL A 93 -3.19 -27.83 -1.04
CA VAL A 93 -2.47 -26.62 -0.64
C VAL A 93 -3.37 -25.42 -0.82
N PHE A 94 -3.46 -24.59 0.23
CA PHE A 94 -4.06 -23.26 0.09
C PHE A 94 -3.04 -22.34 -0.58
N CYS A 95 -1.94 -22.07 0.13
CA CYS A 95 -0.82 -21.25 -0.32
C CYS A 95 0.43 -21.60 0.51
N ALA A 96 1.56 -21.83 -0.18
CA ALA A 96 2.83 -22.19 0.45
C ALA A 96 3.67 -20.97 0.88
N GLY A 97 3.16 -19.76 0.70
CA GLY A 97 3.85 -18.53 1.09
C GLY A 97 4.75 -17.94 -0.01
N ALA A 98 5.52 -16.93 0.36
CA ALA A 98 6.47 -16.28 -0.55
C ALA A 98 7.47 -17.33 -1.08
N ASN A 99 7.72 -17.33 -2.38
CA ASN A 99 8.57 -18.33 -3.01
C ASN A 99 10.02 -18.21 -2.51
N ILE A 100 10.52 -19.27 -1.90
CA ILE A 100 11.83 -19.25 -1.22
C ILE A 100 12.99 -19.08 -2.21
N ARG A 101 12.89 -19.64 -3.42
CA ARG A 101 13.92 -19.47 -4.46
C ARG A 101 13.95 -18.04 -4.99
N MET A 102 12.77 -17.43 -5.19
CA MET A 102 12.66 -16.01 -5.49
C MET A 102 13.31 -15.17 -4.39
N LEU A 103 13.00 -15.44 -3.12
CA LEU A 103 13.60 -14.71 -1.99
C LEU A 103 15.12 -14.91 -1.93
N ALA A 104 15.63 -16.12 -2.15
CA ALA A 104 17.06 -16.41 -2.15
C ALA A 104 17.81 -15.66 -3.26
N GLY A 105 17.22 -15.58 -4.46
CA GLY A 105 17.79 -14.88 -5.62
C GLY A 105 17.58 -13.36 -5.63
N SER A 106 16.71 -12.83 -4.77
CA SER A 106 16.38 -11.41 -4.74
C SER A 106 17.43 -10.55 -4.04
N THR A 107 17.63 -9.32 -4.54
CA THR A 107 18.39 -8.28 -3.84
C THR A 107 17.69 -7.87 -2.54
N HIS A 108 18.43 -7.23 -1.62
CA HIS A 108 17.83 -6.71 -0.39
C HIS A 108 16.68 -5.72 -0.70
N ALA A 109 16.93 -4.75 -1.57
CA ALA A 109 15.93 -3.76 -1.97
C ALA A 109 14.67 -4.39 -2.57
N HIS A 110 14.80 -5.44 -3.41
CA HIS A 110 13.64 -6.14 -3.95
C HIS A 110 12.83 -6.85 -2.86
N LYS A 111 13.48 -7.51 -1.88
CA LYS A 111 12.77 -8.15 -0.75
C LYS A 111 12.03 -7.14 0.10
N VAL A 112 12.64 -5.99 0.39
CA VAL A 112 12.00 -4.92 1.17
C VAL A 112 10.79 -4.35 0.43
N ASN A 113 10.91 -4.05 -0.87
CA ASN A 113 9.79 -3.57 -1.68
C ASN A 113 8.68 -4.61 -1.83
N PHE A 114 9.04 -5.88 -2.02
CA PHE A 114 8.10 -7.01 -2.02
C PHE A 114 7.32 -7.09 -0.71
N CYS A 115 8.00 -7.09 0.44
CA CYS A 115 7.34 -7.10 1.75
C CYS A 115 6.47 -5.86 1.95
N LYS A 116 6.92 -4.67 1.53
CA LYS A 116 6.16 -3.43 1.68
C LYS A 116 4.85 -3.47 0.86
N PHE A 117 4.94 -3.79 -0.43
CA PHE A 117 3.78 -3.88 -1.32
C PHE A 117 2.78 -4.94 -0.85
N THR A 118 3.26 -6.15 -0.53
CA THR A 118 2.41 -7.25 -0.07
C THR A 118 1.74 -6.94 1.28
N ASN A 119 2.41 -6.23 2.18
CA ASN A 119 1.79 -5.70 3.40
C ASN A 119 0.69 -4.68 3.09
N GLU A 120 0.93 -3.73 2.18
CA GLU A 120 -0.07 -2.73 1.77
C GLU A 120 -1.32 -3.40 1.14
N THR A 121 -1.15 -4.43 0.30
CA THR A 121 -2.27 -5.22 -0.25
C THR A 121 -3.11 -5.87 0.85
N ARG A 122 -2.46 -6.48 1.85
CA ARG A 122 -3.12 -7.16 2.99
C ARG A 122 -3.80 -6.17 3.93
N ASN A 123 -3.17 -5.04 4.24
CA ASN A 123 -3.76 -3.94 4.99
C ASN A 123 -4.99 -3.39 4.24
N GLY A 124 -4.95 -3.38 2.90
CA GLY A 124 -6.08 -3.03 2.05
C GLY A 124 -7.32 -3.91 2.31
N LEU A 125 -7.17 -5.22 2.52
CA LEU A 125 -8.31 -6.10 2.81
C LEU A 125 -9.02 -5.65 4.09
N GLU A 126 -8.25 -5.36 5.14
CA GLU A 126 -8.75 -4.89 6.43
C GLU A 126 -9.38 -3.50 6.32
N ASP A 127 -8.74 -2.60 5.56
CA ASP A 127 -9.28 -1.28 5.23
C ASP A 127 -10.65 -1.36 4.55
N SER A 128 -10.84 -2.34 3.66
CA SER A 128 -12.12 -2.57 2.99
C SER A 128 -13.19 -3.19 3.89
N SER A 129 -12.80 -4.06 4.82
CA SER A 129 -13.73 -4.56 5.84
C SER A 129 -14.26 -3.42 6.71
N GLU A 130 -13.36 -2.54 7.16
CA GLU A 130 -13.72 -1.41 8.01
C GLU A 130 -14.52 -0.33 7.25
N ASN A 131 -14.15 -0.04 6.00
CA ASN A 131 -14.56 1.21 5.34
C ASN A 131 -15.30 1.01 4.00
N SER A 132 -15.14 -0.11 3.31
CA SER A 132 -15.80 -0.42 2.02
C SER A 132 -17.06 -1.28 2.19
N GLY A 133 -17.30 -1.79 3.40
CA GLY A 133 -18.37 -2.75 3.68
C GLY A 133 -18.16 -4.11 3.00
N GLN A 134 -16.91 -4.47 2.65
CA GLN A 134 -16.58 -5.76 2.04
C GLN A 134 -15.84 -6.62 3.05
N SER A 135 -16.41 -7.77 3.40
CA SER A 135 -15.74 -8.73 4.30
C SER A 135 -15.09 -9.86 3.52
N PHE A 136 -13.97 -10.36 4.02
CA PHE A 136 -13.17 -11.41 3.40
C PHE A 136 -13.21 -12.67 4.26
N ILE A 137 -13.52 -13.81 3.63
CA ILE A 137 -13.52 -15.12 4.28
C ILE A 137 -12.50 -16.02 3.57
N THR A 138 -11.50 -16.51 4.29
CA THR A 138 -10.56 -17.50 3.76
C THR A 138 -11.02 -18.92 4.06
N VAL A 139 -11.01 -19.77 3.04
CA VAL A 139 -11.25 -21.21 3.15
C VAL A 139 -9.93 -21.96 2.94
N VAL A 140 -9.39 -22.49 4.04
CA VAL A 140 -8.17 -23.29 4.09
C VAL A 140 -8.53 -24.78 3.92
N ASN A 141 -8.56 -25.23 2.66
CA ASN A 141 -8.83 -26.62 2.24
C ASN A 141 -7.53 -27.39 1.87
N GLY A 142 -6.44 -27.05 2.55
CA GLY A 142 -5.09 -27.56 2.33
C GLY A 142 -4.12 -26.85 3.26
N THR A 143 -2.81 -27.06 3.10
CA THR A 143 -1.83 -26.32 3.92
C THR A 143 -1.77 -24.84 3.54
N ALA A 144 -1.90 -23.95 4.53
CA ALA A 144 -1.57 -22.53 4.44
C ALA A 144 -0.29 -22.27 5.27
N ALA A 145 0.84 -22.07 4.60
CA ALA A 145 2.14 -21.93 5.26
C ALA A 145 2.78 -20.57 4.98
N GLY A 146 3.43 -20.02 5.99
CA GLY A 146 4.11 -18.73 5.96
C GLY A 146 3.20 -17.64 5.40
N GLY A 147 3.65 -16.97 4.34
CA GLY A 147 2.88 -15.96 3.61
C GLY A 147 1.45 -16.36 3.18
N GLY A 148 1.18 -17.66 3.01
CA GLY A 148 -0.17 -18.15 2.74
C GLY A 148 -1.10 -18.02 3.93
N TYR A 149 -0.60 -18.28 5.14
CA TYR A 149 -1.34 -17.99 6.35
C TYR A 149 -1.33 -16.49 6.67
N GLU A 150 -0.28 -15.73 6.32
CA GLU A 150 -0.30 -14.26 6.44
C GLU A 150 -1.39 -13.59 5.60
N LEU A 151 -1.67 -14.13 4.41
CA LEU A 151 -2.83 -13.71 3.61
C LEU A 151 -4.14 -14.04 4.32
N ALA A 152 -4.30 -15.27 4.82
CA ALA A 152 -5.49 -15.67 5.57
C ALA A 152 -5.71 -14.79 6.82
N LEU A 153 -4.64 -14.46 7.55
CA LEU A 153 -4.65 -13.57 8.70
C LEU A 153 -5.18 -12.17 8.39
N ALA A 154 -5.00 -11.69 7.16
CA ALA A 154 -5.53 -10.39 6.73
C ALA A 154 -7.04 -10.41 6.47
N THR A 155 -7.67 -11.58 6.34
CA THR A 155 -9.13 -11.70 6.16
C THR A 155 -9.90 -11.62 7.48
N ASP A 156 -11.21 -11.42 7.42
CA ASP A 156 -12.07 -11.30 8.59
C ASP A 156 -12.33 -12.63 9.28
N HIS A 157 -12.38 -13.71 8.51
CA HIS A 157 -12.75 -15.04 9.00
C HIS A 157 -11.97 -16.13 8.29
N ILE A 158 -11.38 -17.05 9.06
CA ILE A 158 -10.61 -18.18 8.55
C ILE A 158 -11.32 -19.47 8.90
N MET A 159 -11.82 -20.16 7.87
CA MET A 159 -12.40 -21.49 7.96
C MET A 159 -11.39 -22.52 7.48
N MET A 160 -11.19 -23.61 8.23
CA MET A 160 -10.26 -24.66 7.85
C MET A 160 -10.93 -26.03 7.76
N ALA A 161 -10.59 -26.82 6.74
CA ALA A 161 -11.06 -28.20 6.62
C ALA A 161 -10.57 -29.05 7.79
N ASP A 162 -11.46 -29.86 8.37
CA ASP A 162 -11.13 -30.87 9.40
C ASP A 162 -10.98 -32.24 8.74
N ASP A 163 -9.91 -32.42 7.97
CA ASP A 163 -9.66 -33.61 7.15
C ASP A 163 -8.33 -34.31 7.46
N GLY A 164 -7.63 -33.87 8.51
CA GLY A 164 -6.30 -34.37 8.92
C GLY A 164 -5.14 -33.87 8.05
N ALA A 165 -5.40 -33.29 6.88
CA ALA A 165 -4.40 -32.77 5.96
C ALA A 165 -4.21 -31.26 6.11
N ALA A 166 -5.31 -30.49 6.13
CA ALA A 166 -5.27 -29.04 6.22
C ALA A 166 -4.59 -28.57 7.52
N ALA A 167 -3.77 -27.53 7.40
CA ALA A 167 -2.96 -26.96 8.47
C ALA A 167 -2.69 -25.49 8.21
N VAL A 168 -2.48 -24.74 9.28
CA VAL A 168 -1.88 -23.39 9.23
C VAL A 168 -0.49 -23.45 9.85
N ALA A 169 0.49 -22.74 9.29
CA ALA A 169 1.87 -22.74 9.75
C ALA A 169 2.58 -21.40 9.50
N LEU A 170 3.53 -21.05 10.38
CA LEU A 170 4.49 -19.95 10.16
C LEU A 170 5.93 -20.47 10.34
N PRO A 171 6.46 -21.21 9.34
CA PRO A 171 7.75 -21.89 9.43
C PRO A 171 8.96 -20.96 9.16
N GLU A 172 8.75 -19.66 8.99
CA GLU A 172 9.79 -18.73 8.52
C GLU A 172 11.03 -18.71 9.42
N VAL A 173 10.86 -18.76 10.75
CA VAL A 173 11.99 -18.76 11.68
C VAL A 173 12.80 -20.07 11.58
N PRO A 174 12.21 -21.26 11.79
CA PRO A 174 12.97 -22.51 11.75
C PRO A 174 13.50 -22.87 10.36
N LEU A 175 12.75 -22.58 9.30
CA LEU A 175 13.07 -23.03 7.94
C LEU A 175 13.92 -22.03 7.16
N LEU A 176 13.72 -20.73 7.38
CA LEU A 176 14.26 -19.66 6.54
C LEU A 176 15.14 -18.67 7.30
N ALA A 177 15.22 -18.79 8.63
CA ALA A 177 15.91 -17.84 9.52
C ALA A 177 15.44 -16.37 9.31
N VAL A 178 14.15 -16.19 8.97
CA VAL A 178 13.51 -14.88 8.82
C VAL A 178 12.17 -14.85 9.57
N LEU A 179 11.51 -13.71 9.62
CA LEU A 179 10.21 -13.57 10.26
C LEU A 179 9.06 -13.77 9.26
N PRO A 180 7.86 -14.12 9.75
CA PRO A 180 6.58 -13.83 9.10
C PRO A 180 6.40 -12.31 8.95
N GLY A 181 7.08 -11.75 7.94
CA GLY A 181 7.29 -10.31 7.74
C GLY A 181 6.16 -9.61 6.98
N THR A 182 5.19 -10.36 6.43
CA THR A 182 4.00 -9.81 5.76
C THR A 182 2.87 -9.57 6.76
N GLY A 183 3.25 -9.04 7.92
CA GLY A 183 2.36 -8.75 9.05
C GLY A 183 1.94 -9.98 9.84
N GLY A 184 2.50 -11.16 9.58
CA GLY A 184 2.14 -12.42 10.23
C GLY A 184 2.23 -12.36 11.75
N LEU A 185 3.41 -11.99 12.29
CA LEU A 185 3.59 -11.88 13.74
C LEU A 185 2.64 -10.85 14.37
N THR A 186 2.49 -9.69 13.72
CA THR A 186 1.63 -8.63 14.22
C THR A 186 0.17 -9.07 14.22
N ARG A 187 -0.34 -9.70 13.15
CA ARG A 187 -1.73 -10.18 13.11
C ARG A 187 -1.98 -11.36 14.06
N VAL A 188 -1.01 -12.25 14.26
CA VAL A 188 -1.12 -13.33 15.26
C VAL A 188 -1.35 -12.76 16.67
N VAL A 189 -0.63 -11.71 17.05
CA VAL A 189 -0.74 -11.11 18.39
C VAL A 189 -1.86 -10.07 18.47
N ASP A 190 -1.89 -9.11 17.56
CA ASP A 190 -2.75 -7.93 17.65
C ASP A 190 -4.16 -8.19 17.08
N LYS A 191 -4.33 -9.06 16.08
CA LYS A 191 -5.64 -9.38 15.50
C LYS A 191 -6.23 -10.66 16.09
N ARG A 192 -5.52 -11.77 15.99
CA ARG A 192 -5.98 -13.10 16.44
C ARG A 192 -5.93 -13.27 17.96
N LYS A 193 -5.18 -12.42 18.67
CA LYS A 193 -4.99 -12.48 20.13
C LYS A 193 -4.53 -13.87 20.59
N VAL A 194 -3.64 -14.49 19.82
CA VAL A 194 -2.99 -15.75 20.20
C VAL A 194 -2.10 -15.46 21.41
N ARG A 195 -2.17 -16.31 22.43
CA ARG A 195 -1.34 -16.17 23.62
C ARG A 195 0.13 -16.24 23.21
N ARG A 196 0.98 -15.36 23.76
CA ARG A 196 2.37 -15.16 23.31
C ARG A 196 3.19 -16.45 23.23
N ASP A 197 3.08 -17.33 24.21
CA ASP A 197 3.78 -18.62 24.26
C ASP A 197 3.25 -19.63 23.24
N HIS A 198 1.93 -19.63 22.94
CA HIS A 198 1.39 -20.40 21.83
C HIS A 198 1.87 -19.85 20.49
N ALA A 199 1.97 -18.52 20.35
CA ALA A 199 2.49 -17.88 19.15
C ALA A 199 3.98 -18.22 18.94
N ASP A 200 4.78 -18.22 20.01
CA ASP A 200 6.18 -18.63 19.98
C ASP A 200 6.34 -20.08 19.50
N PHE A 201 5.62 -21.02 20.12
CA PHE A 201 5.61 -22.42 19.67
C PHE A 201 5.15 -22.54 18.20
N PHE A 202 4.09 -21.82 17.83
CA PHE A 202 3.56 -21.84 16.47
C PHE A 202 4.56 -21.32 15.42
N CYS A 203 5.37 -20.32 15.76
CA CYS A 203 6.36 -19.74 14.86
C CYS A 203 7.73 -20.46 14.89
N THR A 204 7.86 -21.53 15.67
CA THR A 204 9.13 -22.27 15.85
C THR A 204 9.01 -23.76 15.52
N ILE A 205 7.92 -24.16 14.85
CA ILE A 205 7.71 -25.50 14.28
C ILE A 205 7.46 -25.40 12.77
N GLU A 206 7.74 -26.47 12.03
CA GLU A 206 7.55 -26.50 10.57
C GLU A 206 6.19 -27.08 10.17
N GLU A 207 5.67 -28.04 10.94
CA GLU A 207 4.52 -28.87 10.58
C GLU A 207 3.17 -28.14 10.72
N GLY A 208 3.15 -27.04 11.46
CA GLY A 208 1.96 -26.23 11.72
C GLY A 208 0.97 -26.86 12.69
N ILE A 209 -0.23 -26.26 12.77
CA ILE A 209 -1.31 -26.64 13.69
C ILE A 209 -2.56 -26.98 12.90
N LYS A 210 -3.25 -28.05 13.33
CA LYS A 210 -4.42 -28.64 12.65
C LYS A 210 -5.63 -28.75 13.58
N GLY A 211 -6.80 -28.95 12.97
CA GLY A 211 -8.04 -29.34 13.62
C GLY A 211 -8.41 -28.45 14.81
N LYS A 212 -8.96 -29.07 15.86
CA LYS A 212 -9.49 -28.37 17.05
C LYS A 212 -8.46 -27.49 17.76
N ARG A 213 -7.16 -27.80 17.65
CA ARG A 213 -6.09 -27.00 18.25
C ARG A 213 -5.95 -25.65 17.56
N ALA A 214 -6.11 -25.59 16.24
CA ALA A 214 -6.05 -24.32 15.51
C ALA A 214 -7.14 -23.35 15.99
N VAL A 215 -8.35 -23.85 16.27
CA VAL A 215 -9.45 -23.06 16.83
C VAL A 215 -9.17 -22.68 18.28
N SER A 216 -8.77 -23.63 19.13
CA SER A 216 -8.55 -23.34 20.56
C SER A 216 -7.41 -22.36 20.81
N TRP A 217 -6.44 -22.30 19.90
CA TRP A 217 -5.34 -21.34 19.92
C TRP A 217 -5.65 -20.04 19.18
N ARG A 218 -6.85 -19.89 18.61
CA ARG A 218 -7.33 -18.72 17.84
C ARG A 218 -6.60 -18.49 16.52
N LEU A 219 -5.92 -19.50 15.99
CA LEU A 219 -5.25 -19.44 14.69
C LEU A 219 -6.27 -19.45 13.54
N VAL A 220 -7.38 -20.18 13.69
CA VAL A 220 -8.52 -20.12 12.77
C VAL A 220 -9.80 -19.89 13.57
N ASP A 221 -10.86 -19.45 12.90
CA ASP A 221 -12.12 -19.13 13.57
C ASP A 221 -13.00 -20.38 13.73
N GLU A 222 -13.03 -21.23 12.71
CA GLU A 222 -13.74 -22.50 12.79
C GLU A 222 -13.13 -23.58 11.89
N ILE A 223 -13.57 -24.81 12.15
CA ILE A 223 -13.26 -25.97 11.33
C ILE A 223 -14.53 -26.71 10.94
N ALA A 224 -14.52 -27.36 9.79
CA ALA A 224 -15.61 -28.21 9.34
C ALA A 224 -15.07 -29.42 8.58
N PRO A 225 -15.66 -30.63 8.77
CA PRO A 225 -15.38 -31.76 7.89
C PRO A 225 -15.67 -31.40 6.43
N ASN A 226 -14.92 -31.98 5.48
CA ASN A 226 -15.09 -31.68 4.05
C ASN A 226 -16.54 -31.79 3.56
N SER A 227 -17.31 -32.77 4.05
CA SER A 227 -18.73 -32.95 3.69
C SER A 227 -19.66 -31.83 4.16
N LYS A 228 -19.21 -30.96 5.07
CA LYS A 228 -19.99 -29.84 5.63
C LYS A 228 -19.37 -28.47 5.34
N LEU A 229 -18.19 -28.41 4.72
CA LEU A 229 -17.43 -27.18 4.56
C LEU A 229 -18.19 -26.13 3.72
N GLU A 230 -18.73 -26.51 2.56
CA GLU A 230 -19.49 -25.59 1.70
C GLU A 230 -20.80 -25.13 2.36
N GLY A 231 -21.49 -26.02 3.10
CA GLY A 231 -22.69 -25.65 3.85
C GLY A 231 -22.38 -24.62 4.95
N LYS A 232 -21.27 -24.82 5.68
CA LYS A 232 -20.79 -23.87 6.69
C LYS A 232 -20.36 -22.55 6.08
N LEU A 233 -19.68 -22.59 4.93
CA LEU A 233 -19.29 -21.40 4.21
C LEU A 233 -20.53 -20.59 3.80
N ALA A 234 -21.55 -21.23 3.26
CA ALA A 234 -22.80 -20.56 2.89
C ALA A 234 -23.49 -19.89 4.09
N GLU A 235 -23.48 -20.53 5.26
CA GLU A 235 -23.96 -19.92 6.52
C GLU A 235 -23.17 -18.64 6.85
N ARG A 236 -21.84 -18.68 6.80
CA ARG A 236 -20.99 -17.52 7.11
C ARG A 236 -21.10 -16.41 6.10
N VAL A 237 -21.12 -16.74 4.82
CA VAL A 237 -21.34 -15.77 3.75
C VAL A 237 -22.65 -15.01 3.99
N LYS A 238 -23.74 -15.70 4.31
CA LYS A 238 -25.02 -15.06 4.65
C LYS A 238 -24.92 -14.16 5.90
N GLU A 239 -24.21 -14.62 6.94
CA GLU A 239 -24.00 -13.85 8.17
C GLU A 239 -23.21 -12.55 7.92
N PHE A 240 -22.10 -12.63 7.18
CA PHE A 240 -21.26 -11.47 6.86
C PHE A 240 -21.96 -10.52 5.88
N ALA A 241 -22.65 -11.05 4.85
CA ALA A 241 -23.42 -10.24 3.92
C ALA A 241 -24.54 -9.45 4.63
N ALA A 242 -25.16 -10.01 5.67
CA ALA A 242 -26.18 -9.33 6.47
C ALA A 242 -25.61 -8.19 7.34
N ARG A 243 -24.31 -8.21 7.67
CA ARG A 243 -23.62 -7.16 8.45
C ARG A 243 -23.04 -6.06 7.57
N SER A 244 -22.81 -6.35 6.29
CA SER A 244 -22.25 -5.39 5.36
C SER A 244 -23.11 -4.14 5.29
N LYS A 245 -22.47 -2.99 5.46
CA LYS A 245 -23.07 -1.66 5.25
C LYS A 245 -23.04 -1.25 3.78
N ARG A 246 -22.48 -2.08 2.91
CA ARG A 246 -22.37 -1.78 1.48
C ARG A 246 -23.78 -1.73 0.90
N ASN A 247 -24.15 -0.54 0.46
CA ASN A 247 -25.45 -0.20 -0.09
C ASN A 247 -25.35 0.12 -1.58
N GLY A 248 -24.30 -0.38 -2.24
CA GLY A 248 -23.99 -0.10 -3.63
C GLY A 248 -25.17 -0.46 -4.53
N THR A 249 -25.97 0.55 -4.85
CA THR A 249 -27.05 0.49 -5.83
C THR A 249 -26.52 1.05 -7.14
N GLY A 250 -26.95 0.48 -8.27
CA GLY A 250 -26.49 0.89 -9.59
C GLY A 250 -25.37 0.00 -10.16
N LYS A 251 -24.78 0.47 -11.26
CA LYS A 251 -23.74 -0.25 -12.00
C LYS A 251 -22.36 0.17 -11.47
N GLY A 252 -21.44 -0.77 -11.29
CA GLY A 252 -20.05 -0.45 -10.99
C GLY A 252 -19.38 0.33 -12.13
N ILE A 253 -18.22 0.91 -11.83
CA ILE A 253 -17.44 1.67 -12.80
C ILE A 253 -16.22 0.86 -13.25
N ALA A 254 -16.09 0.62 -14.55
CA ALA A 254 -14.95 -0.11 -15.09
C ALA A 254 -13.65 0.69 -14.89
N LEU A 255 -12.63 0.07 -14.28
CA LEU A 255 -11.31 0.68 -14.14
C LEU A 255 -10.50 0.43 -15.42
N ALA A 256 -10.77 1.23 -16.46
CA ALA A 256 -10.04 1.15 -17.72
C ALA A 256 -8.52 1.31 -17.51
N PRO A 257 -7.66 0.66 -18.32
CA PRO A 257 -6.21 0.82 -18.24
C PRO A 257 -5.79 2.30 -18.24
N LEU A 258 -4.77 2.65 -17.46
CA LEU A 258 -4.21 3.99 -17.47
C LEU A 258 -3.53 4.22 -18.82
N THR A 259 -3.81 5.39 -19.40
CA THR A 259 -3.07 5.88 -20.55
C THR A 259 -1.80 6.53 -20.04
N ARG A 260 -0.66 5.89 -20.30
CA ARG A 260 0.64 6.43 -19.89
C ARG A 260 1.73 6.21 -20.93
N THR A 261 2.71 7.09 -20.93
CA THR A 261 3.98 6.90 -21.64
C THR A 261 5.12 6.88 -20.63
N ILE A 262 5.97 5.87 -20.70
CA ILE A 262 7.19 5.76 -19.90
C ILE A 262 8.36 5.82 -20.88
N ASP A 263 9.19 6.85 -20.75
CA ASP A 263 10.45 7.00 -21.47
C ASP A 263 11.62 7.02 -20.48
N ASP A 264 12.84 7.23 -20.99
CA ASP A 264 14.04 7.17 -20.17
C ASP A 264 14.05 8.22 -19.07
N SER A 265 13.48 9.41 -19.28
CA SER A 265 13.55 10.54 -18.33
C SER A 265 12.21 10.95 -17.74
N ALA A 266 11.12 10.31 -18.15
CA ALA A 266 9.80 10.77 -17.80
C ALA A 266 8.74 9.67 -17.79
N ILE A 267 7.73 9.90 -16.96
CA ILE A 267 6.44 9.21 -17.00
C ILE A 267 5.36 10.25 -17.19
N ARG A 268 4.44 10.03 -18.14
CA ARG A 268 3.33 10.94 -18.42
C ARG A 268 2.00 10.20 -18.33
N TYR A 269 1.06 10.81 -17.64
CA TYR A 269 -0.34 10.41 -17.56
C TYR A 269 -1.25 11.57 -17.98
N GLY A 270 -2.55 11.50 -17.69
CA GLY A 270 -3.50 12.57 -18.01
C GLY A 270 -3.37 13.79 -17.08
N PHE A 271 -3.23 13.55 -15.78
CA PHE A 271 -3.14 14.59 -14.76
C PHE A 271 -1.88 14.51 -13.90
N VAL A 272 -1.13 13.40 -13.96
CA VAL A 272 0.17 13.26 -13.31
C VAL A 272 1.29 13.24 -14.35
N SER A 273 2.40 13.90 -14.05
CA SER A 273 3.66 13.71 -14.77
C SER A 273 4.80 13.51 -13.78
N VAL A 274 5.79 12.72 -14.18
CA VAL A 274 7.02 12.48 -13.42
C VAL A 274 8.21 12.84 -14.32
N ASP A 275 9.05 13.76 -13.88
CA ASP A 275 10.34 14.08 -14.48
C ASP A 275 11.46 13.47 -13.63
N ILE A 276 12.32 12.66 -14.24
CA ILE A 276 13.35 11.87 -13.54
C ILE A 276 14.72 12.40 -13.94
N ASP A 277 15.39 13.06 -13.01
CA ASP A 277 16.80 13.42 -13.13
C ASP A 277 17.64 12.41 -12.32
N ARG A 278 18.23 11.42 -13.01
CA ARG A 278 19.07 10.41 -12.36
C ARG A 278 20.44 10.95 -11.94
N ALA A 279 20.94 12.00 -12.59
CA ALA A 279 22.20 12.61 -12.17
C ALA A 279 22.03 13.35 -10.85
N ALA A 280 20.93 14.09 -10.70
CA ALA A 280 20.55 14.72 -9.44
C ALA A 280 19.92 13.74 -8.44
N ARG A 281 19.50 12.55 -8.90
CA ARG A 281 18.74 11.54 -8.13
C ARG A 281 17.41 12.06 -7.60
N ILE A 282 16.70 12.83 -8.41
CA ILE A 282 15.43 13.49 -8.07
C ILE A 282 14.35 13.06 -9.06
N ALA A 283 13.17 12.72 -8.55
CA ALA A 283 11.96 12.59 -9.37
C ALA A 283 10.96 13.67 -8.97
N THR A 284 10.58 14.53 -9.93
CA THR A 284 9.57 15.58 -9.73
C THR A 284 8.22 15.08 -10.22
N ILE A 285 7.26 14.94 -9.31
CA ILE A 285 5.89 14.53 -9.56
C ILE A 285 5.01 15.79 -9.61
N SER A 286 4.49 16.11 -10.78
CA SER A 286 3.59 17.27 -10.99
C SER A 286 2.15 16.81 -11.19
N ILE A 287 1.22 17.41 -10.43
CA ILE A 287 -0.22 17.10 -10.51
C ILE A 287 -0.99 18.28 -11.10
N LYS A 288 -1.75 18.03 -12.15
CA LYS A 288 -2.59 18.99 -12.85
C LYS A 288 -4.01 19.02 -12.25
N ALA A 289 -4.50 20.21 -11.92
CA ALA A 289 -5.90 20.45 -11.57
C ALA A 289 -6.86 20.09 -12.72
N PRO A 290 -8.15 19.79 -12.45
CA PRO A 290 -9.10 19.59 -13.53
C PRO A 290 -9.38 20.92 -14.25
N GLU A 291 -9.69 20.85 -15.54
CA GLU A 291 -10.00 22.04 -16.37
C GLU A 291 -11.43 22.57 -16.13
N THR A 292 -12.31 21.72 -15.61
CA THR A 292 -13.70 22.05 -15.29
C THR A 292 -13.99 21.78 -13.83
N ALA A 293 -14.98 22.47 -13.26
CA ALA A 293 -15.50 22.18 -11.94
C ALA A 293 -16.09 20.74 -11.86
N ALA A 294 -16.27 20.27 -10.63
CA ALA A 294 -16.90 18.98 -10.33
C ALA A 294 -18.30 18.87 -10.98
N PRO A 295 -18.73 17.64 -11.36
CA PRO A 295 -20.05 17.42 -11.90
C PRO A 295 -21.14 17.85 -10.90
N ALA A 296 -22.30 18.25 -11.41
CA ALA A 296 -23.41 18.76 -10.59
C ALA A 296 -23.99 17.74 -9.59
N GLY A 297 -23.74 16.44 -9.78
CA GLY A 297 -24.25 15.38 -8.92
C GLY A 297 -23.66 14.00 -9.24
N ILE A 298 -24.12 13.00 -8.49
CA ILE A 298 -23.65 11.61 -8.58
C ILE A 298 -23.78 11.02 -9.99
N ASP A 299 -24.87 11.30 -10.70
CA ASP A 299 -25.06 10.79 -12.08
C ASP A 299 -23.95 11.28 -13.02
N GLY A 300 -23.51 12.53 -12.85
CA GLY A 300 -22.38 13.08 -13.61
C GLY A 300 -21.05 12.42 -13.25
N MET A 301 -20.83 12.11 -11.97
CA MET A 301 -19.66 11.32 -11.54
C MET A 301 -19.67 9.91 -12.15
N ILE A 302 -20.82 9.22 -12.11
CA ILE A 302 -20.99 7.87 -12.68
C ILE A 302 -20.74 7.91 -14.19
N ALA A 303 -21.25 8.93 -14.90
CA ALA A 303 -21.04 9.11 -16.33
C ALA A 303 -19.56 9.33 -16.70
N GLN A 304 -18.78 10.01 -15.83
CA GLN A 304 -17.33 10.15 -16.01
C GLN A 304 -16.57 8.86 -15.71
N GLY A 305 -17.12 7.96 -14.88
CA GLY A 305 -16.53 6.66 -14.57
C GLY A 305 -15.11 6.78 -14.03
N ALA A 306 -14.17 6.01 -14.59
CA ALA A 306 -12.76 6.06 -14.20
C ALA A 306 -12.04 7.38 -14.57
N ALA A 307 -12.65 8.24 -15.40
CA ALA A 307 -12.14 9.56 -15.74
C ALA A 307 -12.63 10.67 -14.78
N PHE A 308 -13.41 10.31 -13.75
CA PHE A 308 -13.71 11.24 -12.66
C PHE A 308 -12.40 11.68 -12.00
N TRP A 309 -12.07 12.97 -12.08
CA TRP A 309 -10.73 13.49 -11.80
C TRP A 309 -10.08 12.99 -10.49
N PRO A 310 -10.75 13.02 -9.32
CA PRO A 310 -10.13 12.50 -8.09
C PRO A 310 -9.78 11.02 -8.17
N LEU A 311 -10.57 10.20 -8.86
CA LEU A 311 -10.26 8.78 -9.06
C LEU A 311 -9.09 8.61 -10.05
N GLN A 312 -9.11 9.33 -11.17
CA GLN A 312 -8.06 9.23 -12.16
C GLN A 312 -6.69 9.64 -11.58
N VAL A 313 -6.61 10.80 -10.93
CA VAL A 313 -5.37 11.27 -10.30
C VAL A 313 -4.86 10.30 -9.25
N ALA A 314 -5.73 9.75 -8.39
CA ALA A 314 -5.31 8.77 -7.39
C ALA A 314 -4.68 7.53 -8.04
N ARG A 315 -5.27 7.02 -9.13
CA ARG A 315 -4.75 5.84 -9.85
C ARG A 315 -3.41 6.14 -10.53
N GLU A 316 -3.30 7.28 -11.20
CA GLU A 316 -2.07 7.72 -11.87
C GLU A 316 -0.94 7.95 -10.86
N LEU A 317 -1.25 8.58 -9.71
CA LEU A 317 -0.30 8.81 -8.63
C LEU A 317 0.16 7.50 -7.97
N ASP A 318 -0.76 6.56 -7.71
CA ASP A 318 -0.43 5.24 -7.16
C ASP A 318 0.54 4.48 -8.09
N ASP A 319 0.24 4.44 -9.40
CA ASP A 319 1.08 3.81 -10.42
C ASP A 319 2.47 4.48 -10.50
N ALA A 320 2.54 5.81 -10.48
CA ALA A 320 3.79 6.56 -10.46
C ALA A 320 4.64 6.26 -9.22
N ILE A 321 4.05 6.26 -8.02
CA ILE A 321 4.76 5.96 -6.77
C ILE A 321 5.26 4.51 -6.76
N LEU A 322 4.44 3.56 -7.23
CA LEU A 322 4.83 2.15 -7.35
C LEU A 322 5.99 1.96 -8.32
N HIS A 323 5.94 2.62 -9.47
CA HIS A 323 7.02 2.61 -10.44
C HIS A 323 8.33 3.13 -9.84
N LEU A 324 8.30 4.33 -9.23
CA LEU A 324 9.48 4.96 -8.63
C LEU A 324 10.07 4.14 -7.48
N ARG A 325 9.22 3.51 -6.65
CA ARG A 325 9.67 2.68 -5.52
C ARG A 325 10.51 1.48 -5.95
N ILE A 326 10.14 0.84 -7.06
CA ILE A 326 10.69 -0.47 -7.42
C ILE A 326 11.63 -0.45 -8.63
N ASN A 327 11.41 0.47 -9.56
CA ASN A 327 12.19 0.57 -10.80
C ASN A 327 13.29 1.64 -10.70
N GLU A 328 13.13 2.66 -9.84
CA GLU A 328 14.06 3.79 -9.70
C GLU A 328 14.69 3.83 -8.29
N LEU A 329 15.52 2.83 -8.00
CA LEU A 329 16.10 2.63 -6.66
C LEU A 329 17.11 3.71 -6.24
N GLU A 330 17.78 4.34 -7.22
CA GLU A 330 18.82 5.34 -6.98
C GLU A 330 18.28 6.76 -6.82
N ILE A 331 17.02 7.01 -7.19
CA ILE A 331 16.35 8.27 -6.90
C ILE A 331 16.22 8.41 -5.39
N ALA A 332 16.78 9.48 -4.83
CA ALA A 332 16.78 9.72 -3.38
C ALA A 332 15.53 10.47 -2.92
N MET A 333 15.00 11.34 -3.78
CA MET A 333 13.98 12.31 -3.41
C MET A 333 12.82 12.31 -4.39
N LEU A 334 11.60 12.43 -3.84
CA LEU A 334 10.37 12.69 -4.57
C LEU A 334 9.93 14.12 -4.28
N VAL A 335 9.85 14.95 -5.32
CA VAL A 335 9.42 16.35 -5.23
C VAL A 335 8.02 16.48 -5.78
N PHE A 336 7.06 16.89 -4.94
CA PHE A 336 5.68 17.15 -5.35
C PHE A 336 5.51 18.61 -5.77
N LYS A 337 4.89 18.77 -6.94
CA LYS A 337 4.40 20.04 -7.48
C LYS A 337 2.94 19.88 -7.89
N SER A 338 2.23 21.00 -7.97
CA SER A 338 0.90 21.04 -8.55
C SER A 338 0.75 22.27 -9.44
N HIS A 339 -0.21 22.24 -10.36
CA HIS A 339 -0.52 23.40 -11.20
C HIS A 339 -1.97 23.39 -11.70
N GLY A 340 -2.53 24.57 -11.89
CA GLY A 340 -3.85 24.77 -12.47
C GLY A 340 -4.79 25.56 -11.55
N ASP A 341 -6.09 25.52 -11.86
CA ASP A 341 -7.08 26.32 -11.14
C ASP A 341 -7.48 25.68 -9.80
N ARG A 342 -7.20 26.40 -8.70
CA ARG A 342 -7.56 26.02 -7.33
C ARG A 342 -9.07 25.87 -7.15
N ALA A 343 -9.87 26.73 -7.77
CA ALA A 343 -11.32 26.71 -7.62
C ALA A 343 -11.93 25.38 -8.10
N ASN A 344 -11.35 24.78 -9.15
CA ASN A 344 -11.78 23.47 -9.63
C ASN A 344 -11.45 22.39 -8.60
N VAL A 345 -10.26 22.40 -7.99
CA VAL A 345 -9.90 21.43 -6.92
C VAL A 345 -10.83 21.57 -5.71
N VAL A 346 -11.11 22.81 -5.27
CA VAL A 346 -12.09 23.09 -4.20
C VAL A 346 -13.45 22.47 -4.52
N SER A 347 -13.92 22.62 -5.76
CA SER A 347 -15.22 22.08 -6.18
C SER A 347 -15.29 20.55 -6.09
N TYR A 348 -14.20 19.84 -6.39
CA TYR A 348 -14.14 18.38 -6.29
C TYR A 348 -14.07 17.92 -4.84
N ASP A 349 -13.34 18.60 -3.98
CA ASP A 349 -13.33 18.30 -2.54
C ASP A 349 -14.70 18.55 -1.90
N ALA A 350 -15.36 19.65 -2.24
CA ALA A 350 -16.73 19.93 -1.82
C ALA A 350 -17.70 18.84 -2.30
N PHE A 351 -17.54 18.37 -3.55
CA PHE A 351 -18.34 17.26 -4.09
C PHE A 351 -18.12 15.96 -3.29
N LEU A 352 -16.86 15.59 -3.02
CA LEU A 352 -16.53 14.38 -2.26
C LEU A 352 -17.09 14.44 -0.83
N GLU A 353 -17.01 15.59 -0.18
CA GLU A 353 -17.50 15.76 1.18
C GLU A 353 -19.04 15.77 1.25
N ALA A 354 -19.70 16.50 0.35
CA ALA A 354 -21.17 16.55 0.28
C ALA A 354 -21.79 15.19 -0.02
N ASN A 355 -21.09 14.33 -0.77
CA ASN A 355 -21.59 13.03 -1.21
C ASN A 355 -20.91 11.84 -0.52
N LYS A 356 -20.21 12.05 0.60
CA LYS A 356 -19.39 11.02 1.28
C LYS A 356 -20.12 9.74 1.69
N ALA A 357 -21.45 9.79 1.81
CA ALA A 357 -22.27 8.62 2.13
C ALA A 357 -22.54 7.72 0.90
N HIS A 358 -22.33 8.22 -0.32
CA HIS A 358 -22.47 7.44 -1.54
C HIS A 358 -21.30 6.46 -1.67
N TRP A 359 -21.59 5.19 -1.96
CA TRP A 359 -20.59 4.12 -1.97
C TRP A 359 -19.37 4.44 -2.85
N LEU A 360 -19.61 4.97 -4.06
CA LEU A 360 -18.52 5.25 -5.00
C LEU A 360 -17.63 6.41 -4.53
N VAL A 361 -18.24 7.43 -3.93
CA VAL A 361 -17.49 8.57 -3.38
C VAL A 361 -16.66 8.12 -2.18
N ASN A 362 -17.25 7.27 -1.33
CA ASN A 362 -16.56 6.64 -0.22
C ASN A 362 -15.35 5.81 -0.69
N GLU A 363 -15.49 5.00 -1.75
CA GLU A 363 -14.37 4.24 -2.32
C GLU A 363 -13.27 5.14 -2.89
N VAL A 364 -13.62 6.25 -3.56
CA VAL A 364 -12.64 7.23 -4.06
C VAL A 364 -11.87 7.87 -2.90
N ARG A 365 -12.57 8.29 -1.83
CA ARG A 365 -11.93 8.83 -0.62
C ARG A 365 -10.99 7.81 0.02
N HIS A 366 -11.41 6.56 0.17
CA HIS A 366 -10.54 5.55 0.75
C HIS A 366 -9.40 5.11 -0.17
N TYR A 367 -9.55 5.23 -1.48
CA TYR A 367 -8.43 5.01 -2.38
C TYR A 367 -7.36 6.09 -2.21
N TRP A 368 -7.74 7.37 -2.13
CA TRP A 368 -6.82 8.45 -1.74
C TRP A 368 -6.14 8.19 -0.40
N LYS A 369 -6.89 7.75 0.64
CA LYS A 369 -6.31 7.36 1.93
C LYS A 369 -5.19 6.33 1.76
N ARG A 370 -5.40 5.29 0.95
CA ARG A 370 -4.40 4.23 0.71
C ARG A 370 -3.19 4.73 -0.07
N VAL A 371 -3.40 5.56 -1.10
CA VAL A 371 -2.31 6.19 -1.87
C VAL A 371 -1.46 7.10 -0.99
N LEU A 372 -2.09 7.91 -0.15
CA LEU A 372 -1.41 8.80 0.77
C LEU A 372 -0.64 8.02 1.86
N LYS A 373 -1.22 6.95 2.43
CA LYS A 373 -0.50 6.04 3.33
C LYS A 373 0.73 5.41 2.67
N ARG A 374 0.62 5.03 1.39
CA ARG A 374 1.76 4.57 0.59
C ARG A 374 2.84 5.67 0.53
N ILE A 375 2.48 6.92 0.29
CA ILE A 375 3.46 8.01 0.27
C ILE A 375 4.23 8.08 1.60
N ASP A 376 3.53 8.07 2.75
CA ASP A 376 4.18 8.18 4.08
C ASP A 376 5.24 7.09 4.35
N VAL A 377 4.97 5.84 3.95
CA VAL A 377 5.87 4.69 4.16
C VAL A 377 6.87 4.46 3.02
N THR A 378 6.95 5.39 2.06
CA THR A 378 7.94 5.36 0.99
C THR A 378 9.34 5.70 1.53
N SER A 379 10.33 4.88 1.21
CA SER A 379 11.73 5.04 1.64
C SER A 379 12.47 5.99 0.69
N ARG A 380 11.99 7.23 0.64
CA ARG A 380 12.53 8.36 -0.13
C ARG A 380 12.29 9.62 0.69
N THR A 381 13.18 10.59 0.58
CA THR A 381 12.88 11.93 1.07
C THR A 381 11.73 12.51 0.25
N LEU A 382 10.73 13.07 0.93
CA LEU A 382 9.55 13.68 0.34
C LEU A 382 9.64 15.19 0.49
N VAL A 383 9.44 15.92 -0.60
CA VAL A 383 9.52 17.38 -0.61
C VAL A 383 8.34 17.95 -1.38
N THR A 384 7.79 19.06 -0.93
CA THR A 384 6.74 19.78 -1.66
C THR A 384 7.15 21.22 -1.92
N LEU A 385 7.05 21.65 -3.18
CA LEU A 385 7.34 23.02 -3.60
C LEU A 385 6.04 23.72 -4.00
N VAL A 386 5.63 24.71 -3.21
CA VAL A 386 4.43 25.52 -3.41
C VAL A 386 4.82 26.80 -4.17
N GLU A 387 4.80 26.70 -5.49
CA GLU A 387 5.24 27.73 -6.44
C GLU A 387 4.06 28.52 -7.04
N PRO A 388 4.29 29.68 -7.68
CA PRO A 388 3.25 30.39 -8.42
C PRO A 388 2.50 29.50 -9.40
N GLY A 389 1.17 29.62 -9.40
CA GLY A 389 0.26 28.80 -10.20
C GLY A 389 -0.01 27.39 -9.66
N SER A 390 0.54 27.04 -8.49
CA SER A 390 0.23 25.78 -7.82
C SER A 390 -1.20 25.73 -7.26
N CYS A 391 -1.68 24.51 -7.03
CA CYS A 391 -3.05 24.24 -6.60
C CYS A 391 -3.10 23.24 -5.44
N PHE A 392 -2.30 23.45 -4.41
CA PHE A 392 -2.32 22.67 -3.17
C PHE A 392 -3.54 23.01 -2.32
N VAL A 393 -4.68 22.45 -2.74
CA VAL A 393 -5.98 22.61 -2.11
C VAL A 393 -6.42 21.28 -1.53
N GLY A 394 -6.86 21.28 -0.27
CA GLY A 394 -7.62 20.16 0.30
C GLY A 394 -6.92 18.81 0.13
N THR A 395 -7.52 17.87 -0.59
CA THR A 395 -6.90 16.56 -0.90
C THR A 395 -5.48 16.68 -1.46
N LEU A 396 -5.17 17.65 -2.33
CA LEU A 396 -3.82 17.84 -2.85
C LEU A 396 -2.87 18.46 -1.81
N ALA A 397 -3.39 19.26 -0.87
CA ALA A 397 -2.59 19.81 0.23
C ALA A 397 -2.05 18.72 1.17
N GLU A 398 -2.64 17.52 1.18
CA GLU A 398 -2.06 16.37 1.91
C GLU A 398 -0.63 16.05 1.48
N LEU A 399 -0.23 16.37 0.25
CA LEU A 399 1.16 16.21 -0.22
C LEU A 399 2.11 17.23 0.42
N VAL A 400 1.62 18.41 0.78
CA VAL A 400 2.38 19.37 1.60
C VAL A 400 2.61 18.78 2.98
N PHE A 401 1.58 18.18 3.57
CA PHE A 401 1.62 17.66 4.94
C PHE A 401 2.31 16.28 5.06
N ALA A 402 2.45 15.56 3.95
CA ALA A 402 3.17 14.29 3.87
C ALA A 402 4.68 14.49 3.71
N ALA A 403 5.10 15.66 3.24
CA ALA A 403 6.49 15.95 2.94
C ALA A 403 7.35 16.02 4.20
N ASP A 404 8.60 15.58 4.11
CA ASP A 404 9.59 15.80 5.17
C ASP A 404 9.92 17.29 5.30
N ARG A 405 9.87 18.02 4.19
CA ARG A 405 9.90 19.49 4.14
C ARG A 405 9.01 20.04 3.03
N SER A 406 8.39 21.18 3.29
CA SER A 406 7.67 21.95 2.28
C SER A 406 8.15 23.40 2.25
N TYR A 407 8.30 23.93 1.04
CA TYR A 407 8.76 25.29 0.78
C TYR A 407 7.68 26.03 0.01
N MET A 408 7.38 27.26 0.41
CA MET A 408 6.38 28.10 -0.23
C MET A 408 6.95 29.47 -0.59
N LEU A 409 6.79 29.88 -1.85
CA LEU A 409 7.38 31.13 -2.33
C LEU A 409 6.53 32.32 -1.84
N ILE A 410 7.17 33.35 -1.30
CA ILE A 410 6.53 34.63 -0.98
C ILE A 410 6.32 35.40 -2.29
N GLY A 411 5.06 35.77 -2.58
CA GLY A 411 4.72 36.58 -3.75
C GLY A 411 4.90 35.85 -5.09
N GLN A 412 5.65 36.46 -6.01
CA GLN A 412 5.87 35.96 -7.38
C GLN A 412 7.32 36.17 -7.79
N LYS A 413 7.85 35.30 -8.64
CA LYS A 413 9.15 35.52 -9.29
C LYS A 413 9.04 36.60 -10.37
N GLN A 414 10.08 37.40 -10.53
CA GLN A 414 10.13 38.41 -11.60
C GLN A 414 9.89 37.77 -12.99
N GLY A 415 8.88 38.26 -13.70
CA GLY A 415 8.50 37.75 -15.04
C GLY A 415 7.56 36.54 -15.03
N ASP A 416 7.16 36.04 -13.86
CA ASP A 416 6.14 35.02 -13.73
C ASP A 416 4.73 35.64 -13.67
N ASN A 417 3.91 35.34 -14.68
CA ASN A 417 2.54 35.85 -14.77
C ASN A 417 1.50 34.92 -14.12
N ARG A 418 1.93 33.81 -13.52
CA ARG A 418 1.03 32.89 -12.82
C ARG A 418 0.57 33.50 -11.50
N PRO A 419 -0.63 33.15 -10.99
CA PRO A 419 -1.08 33.61 -9.68
C PRO A 419 -0.06 33.30 -8.57
N PRO A 420 0.07 34.13 -7.54
CA PRO A 420 0.90 33.81 -6.37
C PRO A 420 0.52 32.43 -5.79
N PRO A 421 1.47 31.70 -5.22
CA PRO A 421 1.18 30.43 -4.53
C PRO A 421 0.23 30.69 -3.37
N ALA A 422 -0.66 29.74 -3.14
CA ALA A 422 -1.48 29.71 -1.94
C ALA A 422 -1.88 28.28 -1.61
N ILE A 423 -1.97 28.00 -0.32
CA ILE A 423 -2.55 26.76 0.22
C ILE A 423 -3.99 27.06 0.62
N GLU A 424 -4.91 26.15 0.32
CA GLU A 424 -6.30 26.26 0.77
C GLU A 424 -6.72 24.97 1.44
N LEU A 425 -7.14 25.07 2.70
CA LEU A 425 -7.61 23.92 3.47
C LEU A 425 -9.08 23.66 3.19
N THR A 426 -9.45 22.38 3.12
CA THR A 426 -10.85 21.93 3.04
C THR A 426 -11.17 20.98 4.19
N ALA A 427 -12.41 20.53 4.30
CA ALA A 427 -12.79 19.48 5.25
C ALA A 427 -12.00 18.16 5.05
N MET A 428 -11.40 17.97 3.87
CA MET A 428 -10.66 16.76 3.52
C MET A 428 -9.35 16.60 4.29
N ASN A 429 -8.79 17.68 4.85
CA ASN A 429 -7.53 17.64 5.61
C ASN A 429 -7.68 17.18 7.07
N PHE A 430 -8.91 17.07 7.58
CA PHE A 430 -9.18 16.94 9.03
C PHE A 430 -9.85 15.61 9.41
N GLY A 431 -9.69 14.56 8.60
CA GLY A 431 -10.21 13.24 9.00
C GLY A 431 -10.22 12.15 7.94
N PRO A 432 -10.58 12.41 6.67
CA PRO A 432 -10.76 11.35 5.67
C PRO A 432 -9.51 10.51 5.38
N TYR A 433 -8.31 11.06 5.62
CA TYR A 433 -7.04 10.49 5.18
C TYR A 433 -6.04 10.23 6.33
N PRO A 434 -6.37 9.40 7.34
CA PRO A 434 -5.43 9.09 8.39
C PRO A 434 -4.23 8.30 7.85
N MET A 435 -3.06 8.56 8.44
CA MET A 435 -1.83 7.79 8.26
C MET A 435 -1.97 6.40 8.91
N SER A 436 -1.00 5.50 8.67
CA SER A 436 -1.04 4.13 9.23
C SER A 436 -1.03 4.10 10.76
N HIS A 437 -0.55 5.14 11.44
CA HIS A 437 -0.58 5.24 12.90
C HIS A 437 -1.88 5.86 13.46
N GLY A 438 -2.86 6.15 12.61
CA GLY A 438 -4.22 6.55 13.01
C GLY A 438 -4.46 8.06 13.18
N LEU A 439 -3.43 8.90 13.09
CA LEU A 439 -3.58 10.35 13.04
C LEU A 439 -3.70 10.84 11.59
N THR A 440 -4.34 11.98 11.38
CA THR A 440 -4.18 12.76 10.13
C THR A 440 -2.77 13.37 10.07
N ARG A 441 -2.32 13.78 8.88
CA ARG A 441 -0.99 14.41 8.73
C ARG A 441 -0.87 15.71 9.51
N LEU A 442 -1.94 16.52 9.56
CA LEU A 442 -1.96 17.73 10.39
C LEU A 442 -1.88 17.40 11.88
N GLN A 443 -2.60 16.37 12.37
CA GLN A 443 -2.49 15.92 13.76
C GLN A 443 -1.09 15.39 14.10
N SER A 444 -0.46 14.68 13.16
CA SER A 444 0.94 14.24 13.30
C SER A 444 1.88 15.45 13.38
N ARG A 445 1.64 16.47 12.54
CA ARG A 445 2.43 17.69 12.49
C ARG A 445 2.32 18.56 13.75
N PHE A 446 1.12 18.67 14.32
CA PHE A 446 0.83 19.53 15.47
C PHE A 446 0.65 18.76 16.79
N GLN A 447 1.49 17.75 17.02
CA GLN A 447 1.44 16.92 18.24
C GLN A 447 1.58 17.71 19.55
N ALA A 448 2.32 18.82 19.53
CA ALA A 448 2.63 19.58 20.73
C ALA A 448 1.41 20.33 21.30
N ASP A 449 0.56 20.88 20.44
CA ASP A 449 -0.60 21.69 20.81
C ASP A 449 -1.79 21.35 19.91
N PRO A 450 -2.77 20.55 20.40
CA PRO A 450 -3.97 20.23 19.64
C PRO A 450 -4.79 21.45 19.18
N SER A 451 -4.63 22.63 19.82
CA SER A 451 -5.33 23.85 19.39
C SER A 451 -4.80 24.41 18.06
N ASP A 452 -3.62 24.01 17.60
CA ASP A 452 -3.14 24.30 16.24
C ASP A 452 -4.04 23.66 15.18
N ILE A 453 -4.62 22.49 15.46
CA ILE A 453 -5.59 21.86 14.57
C ILE A 453 -6.85 22.72 14.46
N GLU A 454 -7.33 23.27 15.58
CA GLU A 454 -8.48 24.16 15.60
C GLU A 454 -8.20 25.48 14.86
N ARG A 455 -6.98 26.04 15.02
CA ARG A 455 -6.51 27.22 14.27
C ARG A 455 -6.50 26.94 12.76
N ALA A 456 -5.88 25.85 12.34
CA ALA A 456 -5.86 25.44 10.94
C ALA A 456 -7.28 25.18 10.40
N GLN A 457 -8.15 24.55 11.19
CA GLN A 457 -9.54 24.31 10.80
C GLN A 457 -10.32 25.62 10.65
N GLY A 458 -10.04 26.62 11.47
CA GLY A 458 -10.59 27.98 11.34
C GLY A 458 -10.17 28.71 10.07
N ALA A 459 -9.14 28.22 9.36
CA ALA A 459 -8.66 28.77 8.10
C ALA A 459 -9.25 28.08 6.85
N ILE A 460 -10.15 27.09 6.99
CA ILE A 460 -10.79 26.41 5.86
C ILE A 460 -11.42 27.41 4.88
N GLY A 461 -11.18 27.21 3.58
CA GLY A 461 -11.71 28.02 2.49
C GLY A 461 -11.03 29.39 2.30
N ARG A 462 -9.96 29.69 3.06
CA ARG A 462 -9.09 30.84 2.81
C ARG A 462 -7.93 30.42 1.91
N ALA A 463 -7.62 31.26 0.93
CA ALA A 463 -6.38 31.18 0.19
C ALA A 463 -5.26 31.78 1.05
N LEU A 464 -4.49 30.93 1.72
CA LEU A 464 -3.41 31.33 2.60
C LEU A 464 -2.16 31.59 1.77
N ASP A 465 -1.59 32.79 1.90
CA ASP A 465 -0.29 33.08 1.31
C ASP A 465 0.86 32.41 2.10
N ALA A 466 2.10 32.66 1.69
CA ALA A 466 3.27 31.99 2.26
C ALA A 466 3.48 32.35 3.74
N GLU A 467 3.29 33.63 4.10
CA GLU A 467 3.49 34.12 5.46
C GLU A 467 2.38 33.58 6.39
N GLU A 468 1.12 33.63 5.95
CA GLU A 468 0.00 33.05 6.70
C GLU A 468 0.15 31.52 6.86
N ALA A 469 0.62 30.83 5.82
CA ALA A 469 0.84 29.39 5.87
C ALA A 469 1.99 29.01 6.82
N GLU A 470 3.06 29.80 6.88
CA GLU A 470 4.16 29.60 7.82
C GLU A 470 3.74 29.92 9.26
N GLU A 471 3.01 31.02 9.48
CA GLU A 471 2.48 31.39 10.81
C GLU A 471 1.54 30.31 11.38
N LEU A 472 0.68 29.73 10.53
CA LEU A 472 -0.15 28.57 10.88
C LEU A 472 0.63 27.26 10.94
N GLY A 473 1.93 27.28 10.65
CA GLY A 473 2.80 26.12 10.66
C GLY A 473 2.47 25.09 9.60
N LEU A 474 1.78 25.42 8.50
CA LEU A 474 1.37 24.50 7.43
C LEU A 474 2.50 24.17 6.45
N VAL A 475 3.51 25.03 6.36
CA VAL A 475 4.73 24.82 5.56
C VAL A 475 5.98 24.80 6.45
N THR A 476 7.09 24.26 5.95
CA THR A 476 8.36 24.30 6.70
C THR A 476 9.00 25.68 6.62
N PHE A 477 9.04 26.29 5.42
CA PHE A 477 9.63 27.60 5.21
C PHE A 477 8.84 28.41 4.16
N ALA A 478 8.61 29.69 4.44
CA ALA A 478 8.25 30.70 3.45
C ALA A 478 9.51 31.44 3.01
N LEU A 479 9.82 31.42 1.71
CA LEU A 479 11.05 32.02 1.16
C LEU A 479 10.70 33.07 0.11
N ASP A 480 11.41 34.20 0.12
CA ASP A 480 11.30 35.20 -0.95
C ASP A 480 11.97 34.72 -2.25
N ASP A 481 11.84 35.50 -3.32
CA ASP A 481 12.38 35.15 -4.62
C ASP A 481 13.91 35.24 -4.70
N ILE A 482 14.55 35.91 -3.75
CA ILE A 482 16.01 36.03 -3.64
C ILE A 482 16.58 34.74 -3.05
N ASP A 483 16.00 34.25 -1.95
CA ASP A 483 16.51 33.10 -1.20
C ASP A 483 16.03 31.76 -1.78
N TRP A 484 14.88 31.74 -2.49
CA TRP A 484 14.24 30.51 -2.96
C TRP A 484 15.17 29.57 -3.73
N ASP A 485 15.86 30.08 -4.76
CA ASP A 485 16.63 29.23 -5.67
C ASP A 485 17.88 28.65 -4.99
N ASP A 486 18.48 29.38 -4.06
CA ASP A 486 19.66 28.91 -3.32
C ASP A 486 19.28 27.95 -2.19
N GLU A 487 18.29 28.28 -1.36
CA GLU A 487 17.88 27.44 -0.22
C GLU A 487 17.29 26.10 -0.67
N VAL A 488 16.44 26.09 -1.70
CA VAL A 488 15.87 24.85 -2.26
C VAL A 488 16.98 24.00 -2.89
N ARG A 489 17.90 24.62 -3.63
CA ARG A 489 19.04 23.91 -4.26
C ARG A 489 19.97 23.32 -3.21
N VAL A 490 20.36 24.09 -2.19
CA VAL A 490 21.23 23.61 -1.11
C VAL A 490 20.57 22.43 -0.40
N PHE A 491 19.28 22.50 -0.09
CA PHE A 491 18.57 21.37 0.50
C PHE A 491 18.57 20.12 -0.40
N PHE A 492 18.40 20.29 -1.71
CA PHE A 492 18.45 19.18 -2.66
C PHE A 492 19.84 18.55 -2.73
N GLU A 493 20.88 19.37 -2.81
CA GLU A 493 22.29 18.94 -2.79
C GLU A 493 22.61 18.19 -1.48
N GLU A 494 22.18 18.71 -0.33
CA GLU A 494 22.38 18.07 0.97
C GLU A 494 21.71 16.70 1.03
N ARG A 495 20.40 16.61 0.75
CA ARG A 495 19.65 15.35 0.80
C ARG A 495 20.19 14.32 -0.19
N THR A 496 20.69 14.76 -1.33
CA THR A 496 21.31 13.88 -2.33
C THR A 496 22.76 13.52 -1.98
N SER A 497 23.40 14.22 -1.03
CA SER A 497 24.73 13.87 -0.53
C SER A 497 24.74 12.89 0.65
N PHE A 498 23.65 12.80 1.42
CA PHE A 498 23.60 11.98 2.64
C PHE A 498 23.43 10.49 2.36
N SER A 499 23.77 9.67 3.38
CA SER A 499 23.50 8.23 3.34
C SER A 499 21.99 7.96 3.26
N PRO A 500 21.51 7.19 2.26
CA PRO A 500 20.10 6.87 2.13
C PRO A 500 19.58 6.01 3.29
N ASP A 501 20.44 5.23 3.94
CA ASP A 501 20.08 4.42 5.11
C ASP A 501 19.76 5.30 6.32
N GLY A 502 20.61 6.31 6.56
CA GLY A 502 20.42 7.29 7.63
C GLY A 502 19.17 8.14 7.42
N LEU A 503 18.93 8.57 6.18
CA LEU A 503 17.71 9.29 5.79
C LEU A 503 16.46 8.45 6.02
N THR A 504 16.40 7.25 5.45
CA THR A 504 15.21 6.38 5.56
C THR A 504 14.90 6.05 7.02
N GLY A 505 15.92 5.76 7.83
CA GLY A 505 15.75 5.49 9.26
C GLY A 505 15.23 6.71 10.03
N MET A 506 15.79 7.89 9.77
CA MET A 506 15.34 9.14 10.39
C MET A 506 13.90 9.49 9.98
N GLU A 507 13.59 9.46 8.68
CA GLU A 507 12.27 9.76 8.13
C GLU A 507 11.19 8.85 8.70
N ALA A 508 11.45 7.54 8.80
CA ALA A 508 10.51 6.59 9.39
C ALA A 508 10.19 6.89 10.88
N ASN A 509 11.11 7.51 11.62
CA ASN A 509 10.88 7.93 13.00
C ASN A 509 10.18 9.29 13.10
N LEU A 510 10.55 10.25 12.24
CA LEU A 510 10.01 11.61 12.29
C LEU A 510 8.59 11.70 11.72
N ARG A 511 8.24 10.89 10.71
CA ARG A 511 6.89 10.86 10.12
C ARG A 511 5.85 10.20 11.02
N PHE A 512 6.26 9.24 11.85
CA PHE A 512 5.37 8.41 12.66
C PHE A 512 5.51 8.72 14.15
N VAL A 513 4.94 9.87 14.55
CA VAL A 513 4.92 10.32 15.94
C VAL A 513 3.74 9.75 16.71
N GLY A 514 3.87 9.67 18.03
CA GLY A 514 2.74 9.37 18.92
C GLY A 514 2.31 7.90 18.92
N PRO A 515 1.05 7.57 18.60
CA PRO A 515 0.48 6.24 18.80
C PRO A 515 1.03 5.19 17.82
N GLU A 516 0.92 3.92 18.21
CA GLU A 516 1.22 2.76 17.37
C GLU A 516 -0.03 1.89 17.21
N THR A 517 -0.44 1.64 15.96
CA THR A 517 -1.54 0.75 15.57
C THR A 517 -1.00 -0.61 15.13
N MET A 518 -1.89 -1.55 14.77
CA MET A 518 -1.47 -2.79 14.13
C MET A 518 -0.71 -2.52 12.82
N GLU A 519 -1.19 -1.58 12.02
CA GLU A 519 -0.62 -1.24 10.71
C GLU A 519 0.75 -0.57 10.86
N SER A 520 0.90 0.41 11.75
CA SER A 520 2.20 1.06 11.96
C SER A 520 3.23 0.08 12.52
N LYS A 521 2.86 -0.83 13.44
CA LYS A 521 3.75 -1.90 13.93
C LYS A 521 4.23 -2.86 12.83
N ILE A 522 3.42 -3.08 11.79
CA ILE A 522 3.83 -3.88 10.62
C ILE A 522 4.98 -3.17 9.90
N PHE A 523 4.86 -1.87 9.63
CA PHE A 523 5.88 -1.10 8.91
C PHE A 523 7.05 -0.63 9.79
N SER A 524 6.86 -0.52 11.10
CA SER A 524 7.89 -0.14 12.07
C SER A 524 8.56 -1.38 12.64
N ARG A 525 8.08 -1.89 13.79
CA ARG A 525 8.70 -2.98 14.55
C ARG A 525 8.97 -4.21 13.71
N LEU A 526 7.96 -4.76 13.04
CA LEU A 526 8.12 -6.02 12.31
C LEU A 526 9.05 -5.86 11.11
N THR A 527 8.78 -4.88 10.26
CA THR A 527 9.55 -4.65 9.04
C THR A 527 11.00 -4.23 9.34
N ALA A 528 11.26 -3.38 10.33
CA ALA A 528 12.63 -2.99 10.67
C ALA A 528 13.48 -4.19 11.13
N TRP A 529 12.93 -5.06 11.99
CA TRP A 529 13.60 -6.29 12.41
C TRP A 529 13.80 -7.25 11.23
N GLN A 530 12.79 -7.40 10.37
CA GLN A 530 12.92 -8.23 9.17
C GLN A 530 13.99 -7.70 8.22
N ASN A 531 14.09 -6.38 8.04
CA ASN A 531 15.09 -5.76 7.18
C ASN A 531 16.50 -5.97 7.71
N TRP A 532 16.70 -5.84 9.03
CA TRP A 532 17.97 -6.17 9.67
C TRP A 532 18.36 -7.64 9.44
N ILE A 533 17.40 -8.57 9.57
CA ILE A 533 17.64 -9.99 9.28
C ILE A 533 17.99 -10.20 7.80
N PHE A 534 17.29 -9.56 6.88
CA PHE A 534 17.49 -9.70 5.43
C PHE A 534 18.83 -9.21 4.90
N GLN A 535 19.65 -8.54 5.72
CA GLN A 535 21.01 -8.15 5.35
C GLN A 535 22.08 -9.05 5.99
N ARG A 536 21.69 -10.02 6.84
CA ARG A 536 22.63 -10.83 7.62
C ARG A 536 22.89 -12.22 7.02
N PRO A 537 24.13 -12.74 7.18
CA PRO A 537 24.56 -13.97 6.52
C PRO A 537 23.75 -15.21 6.93
N ASN A 538 23.24 -15.28 8.17
CA ASN A 538 22.40 -16.42 8.61
C ASN A 538 21.18 -16.63 7.71
N ALA A 539 20.58 -15.55 7.19
CA ALA A 539 19.42 -15.63 6.30
C ALA A 539 19.83 -15.69 4.82
N VAL A 540 20.66 -14.73 4.37
CA VAL A 540 20.91 -14.48 2.92
C VAL A 540 22.31 -14.84 2.43
N GLY A 541 23.22 -15.23 3.32
CA GLY A 541 24.59 -15.61 2.98
C GLY A 541 24.65 -16.89 2.15
N GLU A 542 25.84 -17.21 1.62
CA GLU A 542 26.06 -18.41 0.80
C GLU A 542 25.62 -19.70 1.52
N ASP A 543 25.99 -19.81 2.79
CA ASP A 543 25.59 -20.89 3.71
C ASP A 543 24.30 -20.61 4.49
N GLY A 544 23.62 -19.51 4.19
CA GLY A 544 22.42 -19.07 4.90
C GLY A 544 21.18 -19.90 4.57
N ALA A 545 20.17 -19.80 5.42
CA ALA A 545 18.97 -20.63 5.37
C ALA A 545 18.23 -20.56 4.02
N LEU A 546 18.07 -19.37 3.43
CA LEU A 546 17.37 -19.22 2.15
C LEU A 546 18.06 -19.95 0.99
N ARG A 547 19.40 -19.94 0.94
CA ARG A 547 20.18 -20.60 -0.12
C ARG A 547 20.30 -22.09 0.09
N ARG A 548 20.28 -22.56 1.34
CA ARG A 548 20.34 -23.99 1.68
C ARG A 548 18.99 -24.70 1.58
N TYR A 549 17.88 -23.96 1.54
CA TYR A 549 16.55 -24.55 1.40
C TYR A 549 16.42 -25.49 0.17
N GLY A 550 15.94 -26.71 0.41
CA GLY A 550 15.74 -27.71 -0.63
C GLY A 550 17.01 -28.37 -1.18
N THR A 551 18.20 -28.01 -0.68
CA THR A 551 19.48 -28.62 -1.10
C THR A 551 19.81 -29.91 -0.35
N GLY A 552 19.12 -30.20 0.75
CA GLY A 552 19.43 -31.30 1.67
C GLY A 552 20.58 -30.99 2.65
N GLN A 553 21.20 -29.81 2.55
CA GLN A 553 22.26 -29.36 3.45
C GLN A 553 21.70 -28.46 4.56
N LYS A 554 22.32 -28.50 5.73
CA LYS A 554 21.98 -27.60 6.85
C LYS A 554 22.61 -26.22 6.64
N ALA A 555 21.88 -25.18 7.02
CA ALA A 555 22.43 -23.82 7.09
C ALA A 555 23.50 -23.71 8.18
N GLN A 556 24.47 -22.82 7.96
CA GLN A 556 25.47 -22.46 8.96
C GLN A 556 25.13 -21.09 9.53
N PHE A 557 25.08 -21.01 10.86
CA PHE A 557 24.73 -19.78 11.56
C PHE A 557 25.87 -19.29 12.43
N ASP A 558 26.10 -17.99 12.40
CA ASP A 558 26.69 -17.31 13.55
C ASP A 558 25.69 -17.36 14.71
N MET A 559 26.09 -18.04 15.79
CA MET A 559 25.27 -18.29 16.98
C MET A 559 25.28 -17.11 17.96
N THR A 560 26.03 -16.05 17.66
CA THR A 560 26.14 -14.86 18.50
C THR A 560 24.86 -14.03 18.46
N ARG A 561 24.34 -13.66 19.64
CA ARG A 561 23.18 -12.76 19.80
C ARG A 561 23.65 -11.31 19.77
N VAL A 562 22.81 -10.40 19.24
CA VAL A 562 23.06 -8.95 19.12
C VAL A 562 21.95 -8.18 19.82
#